data_AF-A0A8T3PYT5-F1
#
_entry.id   AF-A0A8T3PYT5-F1
#
_cell.length_a   1.000
_cell.length_b   1.000
_cell.length_c   1.000
_cell.angle_alpha   90.00
_cell.angle_beta   90.00
_cell.angle_gamma   90.00
#
_symmetry.space_group_name_H-M   'P 1'
#
loop_
_entity.id
_entity.type
_entity.pdbx_description
1 polymer ?
#
loop_
_entity_poly.entity_id
_entity_poly.type
_entity_poly.pdbx_seq_one_letter_code
_entity_poly.pdbx_strand_id
1 'polypeptide(L)' 'LVTLGTEGYLLDDPALDRVVASVPRRVVTGVPAVGAGDTFGASLAVHLARGARARVAADRATDAVIAMLESRSVTNEG' A
#
# COMPACT_ATOMS: atom_id res chain seq x y z
N LEU A 1 8.21 -9.56 -0.57
CA LEU A 1 7.23 -8.53 -0.16
C LEU A 1 5.99 -9.21 0.37
N VAL A 2 5.49 -8.80 1.54
CA VAL A 2 4.25 -9.32 2.15
C VAL A 2 3.42 -8.14 2.64
N THR A 3 2.13 -8.08 2.28
CA THR A 3 1.18 -7.08 2.79
C THR A 3 0.53 -7.60 4.08
N LEU A 4 0.39 -6.73 5.08
CA LEU A 4 -0.10 -7.05 6.43
C LEU A 4 -1.39 -6.28 6.78
N GLY A 5 -2.14 -5.83 5.76
CA GLY A 5 -3.36 -5.05 5.97
C GLY A 5 -3.10 -3.75 6.72
N THR A 6 -3.70 -3.59 7.89
CA THR A 6 -3.59 -2.36 8.71
C THR A 6 -2.20 -2.17 9.32
N GLU A 7 -1.38 -3.21 9.35
CA GLU A 7 0.01 -3.16 9.84
C GLU A 7 1.01 -2.77 8.73
N GLY A 8 0.55 -2.59 7.50
CA GLY A 8 1.37 -2.13 6.38
C GLY A 8 2.00 -3.27 5.60
N TYR A 9 3.33 -3.30 5.49
CA TYR A 9 4.03 -4.28 4.67
C TYR A 9 5.43 -4.62 5.20
N LEU A 10 5.91 -5.81 4.81
CA LEU A 10 7.30 -6.25 4.95
C LEU A 10 7.95 -6.33 3.57
N LEU A 11 9.06 -5.62 3.40
CA LEU A 11 9.89 -5.66 2.20
C LEU A 11 11.20 -6.36 2.53
N ASP A 12 11.41 -7.48 1.87
CA ASP A 12 12.72 -8.10 1.77
C ASP A 12 13.42 -7.48 0.56
N ASP A 13 14.36 -6.58 0.82
CA ASP A 13 15.15 -5.89 -0.21
C ASP A 13 16.52 -6.56 -0.26
N PRO A 14 16.84 -7.36 -1.27
CA PRO A 14 18.11 -8.10 -1.31
C PRO A 14 19.34 -7.19 -1.40
N ALA A 15 19.18 -5.90 -1.72
CA ALA A 15 20.27 -4.92 -1.65
C ALA A 15 20.55 -4.44 -0.21
N LEU A 16 19.64 -4.73 0.73
CA LEU A 16 19.77 -4.45 2.15
C LEU A 16 19.83 -5.80 2.87
N ASP A 17 20.85 -6.03 3.69
CA ASP A 17 20.94 -7.25 4.50
C ASP A 17 19.96 -7.22 5.70
N ARG A 18 18.69 -6.87 5.45
CA ARG A 18 17.61 -6.73 6.43
C ARG A 18 16.23 -6.67 5.75
N VAL A 19 15.22 -7.13 6.49
CA VAL A 19 13.81 -6.87 6.16
C VAL A 19 13.41 -5.47 6.64
N VAL A 20 12.73 -4.73 5.78
CA VAL A 20 12.16 -3.41 6.11
C VAL A 20 10.67 -3.56 6.39
N ALA A 21 10.25 -3.21 7.61
CA ALA A 21 8.85 -3.05 7.95
C ALA A 21 8.40 -1.60 7.70
N SER A 22 7.18 -1.42 7.20
CA SER A 22 6.54 -0.12 7.03
C SER A 22 5.19 -0.09 7.71
N VAL A 23 4.95 0.97 8.47
CA VAL A 23 3.65 1.26 9.09
C VAL A 23 2.92 2.27 8.21
N PRO A 24 1.64 2.06 7.86
CA PRO A 24 0.88 3.00 7.05
C PRO A 24 0.79 4.37 7.74
N ARG A 25 0.87 5.45 6.96
CA ARG A 25 0.65 6.81 7.50
C ARG A 25 -0.74 7.02 8.09
N ARG A 26 -1.70 6.18 7.72
CA ARG A 26 -3.10 6.25 8.13
C ARG A 26 -3.76 4.88 7.95
N VAL A 27 -4.63 4.54 8.89
CA VAL A 27 -5.52 3.36 8.81
C VAL A 27 -6.94 3.86 8.59
N VAL A 28 -7.61 3.33 7.56
CA VAL A 28 -9.01 3.63 7.27
C VAL A 28 -9.85 2.42 7.68
N THR A 29 -10.83 2.64 8.55
CA THR A 29 -11.71 1.60 9.11
C THR A 29 -13.17 1.85 8.74
N GLY A 30 -14.03 0.84 8.87
CA GLY A 30 -15.48 1.00 8.64
C GLY A 30 -15.91 0.96 7.17
N VAL A 31 -14.98 0.71 6.25
CA VAL A 31 -15.27 0.54 4.81
C VAL A 31 -14.74 -0.81 4.31
N PRO A 32 -15.41 -1.45 3.32
CA PRO A 32 -14.91 -2.68 2.73
C PRO A 32 -13.52 -2.50 2.09
N ALA A 33 -12.58 -3.37 2.48
CA ALA A 33 -11.20 -3.37 1.97
C ALA A 33 -11.02 -4.16 0.66
N VAL A 34 -12.11 -4.62 0.04
CA VAL A 34 -12.06 -5.38 -1.22
C VAL A 34 -11.33 -4.57 -2.30
N GLY A 35 -10.37 -5.21 -2.97
CA GLY A 35 -9.51 -4.59 -3.98
C GLY A 35 -8.30 -3.84 -3.44
N ALA A 36 -8.08 -3.78 -2.12
CA ALA A 36 -6.89 -3.13 -1.55
C ALA A 36 -5.59 -3.81 -2.00
N GLY A 37 -5.55 -5.16 -2.00
CA GLY A 37 -4.40 -5.92 -2.48
C GLY A 37 -4.11 -5.69 -3.96
N ASP A 38 -5.14 -5.70 -4.80
CA ASP A 38 -5.01 -5.47 -6.24
C ASP A 38 -4.55 -4.03 -6.53
N THR A 39 -5.12 -3.05 -5.84
CA THR A 39 -4.73 -1.63 -5.94
C THR A 39 -3.28 -1.44 -5.55
N PHE A 40 -2.85 -2.07 -4.44
CA PHE A 40 -1.47 -2.05 -4.01
C PHE A 40 -0.55 -2.68 -5.07
N GLY A 41 -0.86 -3.89 -5.53
CA GLY A 41 -0.05 -4.62 -6.51
C GLY A 41 0.08 -3.87 -7.84
N ALA A 42 -1.03 -3.32 -8.36
CA ALA A 42 -1.03 -2.54 -9.58
C ALA A 42 -0.21 -1.24 -9.44
N SER A 43 -0.43 -0.48 -8.37
CA SER A 43 0.33 0.76 -8.12
C SER A 43 1.82 0.48 -7.93
N LEU A 44 2.17 -0.57 -7.19
CA LEU A 44 3.55 -1.01 -7.02
C LEU A 44 4.20 -1.33 -8.36
N ALA A 45 3.55 -2.14 -9.19
CA ALA A 45 4.07 -2.54 -10.50
C ALA A 45 4.30 -1.32 -11.41
N VAL A 46 3.37 -0.36 -11.43
CA VAL A 46 3.51 0.88 -12.20
C VAL A 46 4.73 1.69 -11.75
N HIS A 47 4.96 1.85 -10.44
CA HIS A 47 6.10 2.61 -9.94
C HIS A 47 7.43 1.89 -10.20
N LEU A 48 7.48 0.57 -10.03
CA LEU A 48 8.65 -0.24 -10.36
C LEU A 48 8.99 -0.17 -11.84
N ALA A 49 7.98 -0.28 -12.72
CA ALA A 49 8.17 -0.17 -14.17
C ALA A 49 8.72 1.21 -14.60
N ARG A 50 8.48 2.25 -13.79
CA ARG A 50 9.05 3.61 -13.97
C ARG A 50 10.44 3.79 -13.35
N GLY A 51 11.04 2.71 -12.81
CA GLY A 51 12.37 2.73 -12.22
C GLY A 51 12.43 3.21 -10.76
N ALA A 52 11.29 3.28 -10.06
CA ALA A 52 11.31 3.59 -8.63
C ALA A 52 11.98 2.47 -7.83
N ARG A 53 12.69 2.83 -6.76
CA ARG A 53 13.21 1.86 -5.78
C ARG A 53 12.06 1.13 -5.09
N ALA A 54 12.25 -0.13 -4.72
CA ALA A 54 11.22 -0.98 -4.14
C ALA A 54 10.49 -0.35 -2.95
N ARG A 55 11.23 0.23 -2.00
CA ARG A 55 10.65 0.95 -0.85
C ARG A 55 9.76 2.13 -1.29
N VAL A 56 10.24 2.95 -2.21
CA VAL A 56 9.48 4.12 -2.70
C VAL A 56 8.22 3.67 -3.43
N ALA A 57 8.33 2.62 -4.27
CA ALA A 57 7.17 2.06 -4.96
C ALA A 57 6.13 1.50 -3.97
N ALA A 58 6.57 0.81 -2.92
CA ALA A 58 5.70 0.27 -1.89
C ALA A 58 5.01 1.36 -1.06
N ASP A 59 5.73 2.42 -0.67
CA ASP A 59 5.13 3.56 0.04
C ASP A 59 4.05 4.25 -0.81
N ARG A 60 4.31 4.46 -2.11
CA ARG A 60 3.34 5.04 -3.05
C ARG A 60 2.13 4.12 -3.29
N ALA A 61 2.35 2.80 -3.28
CA ALA A 61 1.27 1.83 -3.38
C ALA A 61 0.38 1.84 -2.13
N THR A 62 0.96 1.96 -0.94
CA THR A 62 0.20 2.15 0.30
C THR A 62 -0.63 3.43 0.26
N ASP A 63 -0.07 4.54 -0.23
CA ASP A 63 -0.81 5.80 -0.39
C ASP A 63 -2.02 5.68 -1.32
N ALA A 64 -1.88 4.93 -2.43
CA ALA A 64 -2.98 4.68 -3.35
C ALA A 64 -4.12 3.89 -2.71
N VAL A 65 -3.81 2.88 -1.88
CA VAL A 65 -4.81 2.12 -1.13
C VAL A 65 -5.53 3.02 -0.13
N ILE A 66 -4.80 3.86 0.60
CA ILE A 66 -5.40 4.80 1.57
C ILE A 66 -6.39 5.72 0.85
N ALA A 67 -5.97 6.33 -0.27
CA ALA A 67 -6.83 7.23 -1.04
C ALA A 67 -8.09 6.51 -1.57
N MET A 68 -7.96 5.26 -2.01
CA MET A 68 -9.10 4.43 -2.45
C MET A 68 -10.09 4.15 -1.31
N LEU A 69 -9.61 3.87 -0.09
CA LEU A 69 -10.49 3.62 1.06
C LEU A 69 -11.13 4.91 1.58
N GLU A 70 -10.41 6.03 1.55
CA GLU A 70 -10.93 7.35 1.93
C GLU A 70 -12.07 7.78 1.02
N SER A 71 -11.96 7.59 -0.30
CA SER A 71 -13.03 7.97 -1.24
C SER A 71 -14.34 7.20 -1.02
N ARG A 72 -14.25 5.92 -0.61
CA ARG A 72 -15.42 5.10 -0.25
C ARG A 72 -16.10 5.55 1.03
N SER A 73 -15.34 6.13 1.96
CA SER A 73 -15.87 6.64 3.22
C SER A 73 -16.80 7.84 2.99
N VAL A 74 -16.48 8.67 1.99
CA VAL A 74 -17.29 9.84 1.60
C VAL A 74 -18.60 9.42 0.92
N THR A 75 -18.62 8.28 0.21
CA THR A 75 -19.83 7.82 -0.51
C THR A 75 -20.89 7.20 0.43
N ASN A 76 -20.49 6.76 1.63
CA ASN A 76 -21.38 6.10 2.59
C ASN A 76 -22.18 7.07 3.49
N GLU A 77 -22.00 8.39 3.36
CA GLU A 77 -22.75 9.42 4.09
C GLU A 77 -23.93 10.01 3.29
N GLY A 78 -24.39 9.31 2.24
CA GLY A 78 -25.50 9.71 1.36
C GLY A 78 -26.81 8.95 1.58
#